data_AF-A0A8T4MHS8-F1
#
_entry.id   AF-A0A8T4MHS8-F1
#
_cell.length_a   1.000
_cell.length_b   1.000
_cell.length_c   1.000
_cell.angle_alpha   90.00
_cell.angle_beta   90.00
_cell.angle_gamma   90.00
#
_symmetry.space_group_name_H-M   'P 1'
#
loop_
_entity.id
_entity.type
_entity.pdbx_description
1 polymer ?
#
loop_
_entity_poly.entity_id
_entity_poly.type
_entity_poly.pdbx_seq_one_letter_code
_entity_poly.pdbx_strand_id
1 'polypeptide(L)'
;MNKGALKKFFKNFWFIVWKDESFKGWVFSIIFLLIVIKFIFFPVLNFASGTSLPLVIVESCSMYHEGNIFSNFDNWWEVHDLKYFQEKIIKTKFLNFPFKNGLNKGDILFVIGIKPEKVKIGDVIIFNAGEKNPIIHRVMTIQNENGTYFFSTMGDNNNGQLFIEKRIN
;
A
#
# COMPACT_ATOMS: atom_id res chain seq x y z
N MET A 1 14.07 25.07 -35.70
CA MET A 1 14.12 23.65 -36.12
C MET A 1 13.05 23.37 -37.16
N ASN A 2 13.41 22.78 -38.30
CA ASN A 2 12.47 22.48 -39.40
C ASN A 2 11.53 21.31 -39.00
N LYS A 3 10.21 21.47 -39.11
CA LYS A 3 9.19 20.49 -38.66
C LYS A 3 9.43 19.08 -39.25
N GLY A 4 9.95 18.99 -40.48
CA GLY A 4 10.26 17.72 -41.14
C GLY A 4 11.42 16.94 -40.49
N ALA A 5 12.46 17.64 -40.02
CA ALA A 5 13.60 17.02 -39.37
C ALA A 5 13.21 16.43 -38.00
N LEU A 6 12.35 17.15 -37.26
CA LEU A 6 11.82 16.68 -35.98
C LEU A 6 11.00 15.39 -36.14
N LYS A 7 10.09 15.36 -37.12
CA LYS A 7 9.26 14.18 -37.40
C LYS A 7 10.09 12.95 -37.77
N LYS A 8 11.14 13.13 -38.58
CA LYS A 8 12.07 12.05 -38.95
C LYS A 8 12.84 11.54 -37.74
N PHE A 9 13.32 12.44 -36.88
CA PHE A 9 13.99 12.08 -35.63
C PHE A 9 13.08 11.24 -34.72
N PHE A 10 11.85 11.69 -34.45
CA PHE A 10 10.90 10.93 -33.63
C PHE A 10 10.56 9.56 -34.21
N LYS A 11 10.40 9.45 -35.54
CA LYS A 11 10.17 8.15 -36.21
C LYS A 11 11.33 7.19 -35.99
N ASN A 12 12.57 7.66 -36.15
CA ASN A 12 13.76 6.85 -35.96
C ASN A 12 13.95 6.46 -34.49
N PHE A 13 13.77 7.40 -33.57
CA PHE A 13 13.79 7.14 -32.13
C PHE A 13 12.76 6.08 -31.74
N TRP A 14 11.51 6.22 -32.20
CA TRP A 14 10.45 5.26 -31.92
C TRP A 14 10.74 3.87 -32.48
N PHE A 15 11.38 3.79 -33.65
CA PHE A 15 11.85 2.54 -34.21
C PHE A 15 12.89 1.88 -33.30
N ILE A 16 13.89 2.63 -32.81
CA ILE A 16 14.93 2.11 -31.92
C ILE A 16 14.33 1.60 -30.61
N VAL A 17 13.39 2.34 -30.01
CA VAL A 17 12.80 1.97 -28.71
C VAL A 17 11.88 0.74 -28.78
N TRP A 18 11.16 0.53 -29.89
CA TRP A 18 10.09 -0.46 -29.95
C TRP A 18 10.23 -1.54 -31.01
N LYS A 19 11.13 -1.39 -31.98
CA LYS A 19 11.23 -2.25 -33.16
C LYS A 19 12.64 -2.77 -33.45
N ASP A 20 13.67 -2.19 -32.84
CA ASP A 20 15.05 -2.63 -33.03
C ASP A 20 15.36 -3.85 -32.14
N GLU A 21 15.51 -5.01 -32.78
CA GLU A 21 15.81 -6.29 -32.13
C GLU A 21 17.32 -6.52 -31.94
N SER A 22 18.17 -5.57 -32.33
CA SER A 22 19.60 -5.66 -32.06
C SER A 22 19.88 -5.55 -30.56
N PHE A 23 20.98 -6.16 -30.11
CA PHE A 23 21.41 -6.07 -28.71
C PHE A 23 21.54 -4.62 -28.21
N LYS A 24 22.03 -3.71 -29.05
CA LYS A 24 22.16 -2.28 -28.73
C LYS A 24 20.80 -1.59 -28.62
N GLY A 25 19.87 -1.90 -29.52
CA GLY A 25 18.49 -1.42 -29.47
C GLY A 25 17.79 -1.85 -28.18
N TRP A 26 17.97 -3.12 -27.78
CA TRP A 26 17.40 -3.65 -26.54
C TRP A 26 17.95 -2.94 -25.29
N VAL A 27 19.27 -2.75 -25.20
CA VAL A 27 19.91 -2.00 -24.11
C VAL A 27 19.39 -0.55 -24.05
N PHE A 28 19.30 0.13 -25.20
CA PHE A 28 18.76 1.48 -25.26
C PHE A 28 17.31 1.55 -24.78
N SER A 29 16.48 0.59 -25.19
CA SER A 29 15.07 0.50 -24.84
C SER A 29 14.87 0.29 -23.34
N ILE A 30 15.68 -0.56 -22.70
CA ILE A 30 15.64 -0.77 -21.25
C ILE A 30 16.04 0.49 -20.50
N ILE A 31 17.13 1.14 -20.90
CA ILE A 31 17.57 2.40 -20.28
C ILE A 31 16.48 3.46 -20.40
N PHE A 32 15.90 3.60 -21.61
CA PHE A 32 14.79 4.51 -21.84
C PHE A 32 13.58 4.17 -20.95
N LEU A 33 13.21 2.89 -20.86
CA LEU A 33 12.11 2.43 -20.02
C LEU A 33 12.35 2.76 -18.53
N LEU A 34 13.57 2.52 -18.02
CA LEU A 34 13.94 2.86 -16.64
C LEU A 34 13.86 4.37 -16.38
N ILE A 35 14.26 5.20 -17.36
CA ILE A 35 14.13 6.66 -17.28
C ILE A 35 12.65 7.05 -17.23
N VAL A 36 11.82 6.52 -18.12
CA VAL A 36 10.38 6.80 -18.14
C VAL A 36 9.71 6.36 -16.83
N ILE A 37 10.02 5.15 -16.34
CA ILE A 37 9.44 4.64 -15.09
C ILE A 37 9.84 5.55 -13.92
N LYS A 38 11.13 5.86 -13.78
CA LYS A 38 11.66 6.63 -12.65
C LYS A 38 11.24 8.10 -12.67
N PHE A 39 11.25 8.74 -13.83
CA PHE A 39 11.09 10.20 -13.95
C PHE A 39 9.71 10.64 -14.47
N ILE A 40 8.89 9.72 -14.99
CA ILE A 40 7.54 10.03 -15.48
C ILE A 40 6.49 9.21 -14.72
N PHE A 41 6.57 7.88 -14.75
CA PHE A 41 5.54 7.02 -14.17
C PHE A 41 5.36 7.23 -12.66
N PHE A 42 6.43 7.06 -11.86
CA PHE A 42 6.34 7.21 -10.40
C PHE A 42 6.00 8.64 -9.96
N PRO A 43 6.59 9.72 -10.51
CA PRO A 43 6.21 11.08 -10.15
C PRO A 43 4.74 11.39 -10.41
N VAL A 44 4.20 10.96 -11.56
CA VAL A 44 2.76 11.12 -11.87
C VAL A 44 1.90 10.29 -10.92
N LEU A 45 2.30 9.06 -10.62
CA LEU A 45 1.57 8.18 -9.72
C LEU A 45 1.54 8.72 -8.28
N ASN A 46 2.66 9.21 -7.78
CA ASN A 46 2.78 9.84 -6.46
C ASN A 46 1.88 11.08 -6.36
N PHE A 47 1.88 11.91 -7.42
CA PHE A 47 1.03 13.10 -7.49
C PHE A 47 -0.47 12.72 -7.50
N ALA A 48 -0.86 11.76 -8.34
CA ALA A 48 -2.25 11.34 -8.48
C ALA A 48 -2.80 10.63 -7.22
N SER A 49 -1.98 9.82 -6.57
CA SER A 49 -2.35 9.09 -5.34
C SER A 49 -2.28 9.95 -4.08
N GLY A 50 -1.51 11.05 -4.09
CA GLY A 50 -1.29 11.88 -2.91
C GLY A 50 -0.37 11.25 -1.86
N THR A 51 0.45 10.26 -2.24
CA THR A 51 1.41 9.59 -1.36
C THR A 51 2.76 9.37 -2.07
N SER A 52 3.85 9.30 -1.30
CA SER A 52 5.17 8.91 -1.82
C SER A 52 5.32 7.39 -2.00
N LEU A 53 4.37 6.61 -1.51
CA LEU A 53 4.35 5.15 -1.55
C LEU A 53 3.05 4.62 -2.18
N PRO A 54 2.77 4.89 -3.47
CA PRO A 54 1.50 4.50 -4.12
C PRO A 54 1.37 2.99 -4.36
N LEU A 55 2.50 2.27 -4.36
CA LEU A 55 2.56 0.82 -4.54
C LEU A 55 3.42 0.24 -3.43
N VAL A 56 2.85 -0.67 -2.64
CA VAL A 56 3.54 -1.31 -1.51
C VAL A 56 3.36 -2.82 -1.57
N ILE A 57 4.41 -3.56 -1.28
CA ILE A 57 4.36 -5.03 -1.21
C ILE A 57 4.24 -5.44 0.26
N VAL A 58 3.34 -6.37 0.55
CA VAL A 58 3.20 -6.94 1.90
C VAL A 58 4.36 -7.90 2.17
N GLU A 59 5.24 -7.54 3.11
CA GLU A 59 6.46 -8.33 3.40
C GLU A 59 6.30 -9.31 4.58
N SER A 60 5.27 -9.15 5.40
CA SER A 60 5.07 -9.93 6.64
C SER A 60 3.66 -10.52 6.74
N CYS A 61 3.49 -11.50 7.62
CA CYS A 61 2.19 -12.11 7.90
C CYS A 61 1.43 -11.41 9.04
N SER A 62 1.79 -10.18 9.44
CA SER A 62 1.15 -9.49 10.58
C SER A 62 -0.31 -9.10 10.33
N MET A 63 -0.74 -9.11 9.06
CA MET A 63 -2.14 -8.91 8.65
C MET A 63 -2.81 -10.17 8.08
N TYR A 64 -2.13 -11.32 8.16
CA TYR A 64 -2.60 -12.57 7.59
C TYR A 64 -3.77 -13.16 8.40
N HIS A 65 -4.79 -13.67 7.70
CA HIS A 65 -5.86 -14.44 8.33
C HIS A 65 -5.72 -15.87 7.87
N GLU A 66 -5.41 -16.78 8.80
CA GLU A 66 -5.24 -18.19 8.47
C GLU A 66 -6.52 -18.79 7.90
N GLY A 67 -6.46 -19.26 6.67
CA GLY A 67 -7.60 -19.86 5.99
C GLY A 67 -7.29 -20.31 4.56
N ASN A 68 -8.14 -21.19 4.04
CA ASN A 68 -8.05 -21.71 2.68
C ASN A 68 -8.41 -20.61 1.66
N ILE A 69 -8.34 -20.89 0.35
CA ILE A 69 -8.82 -20.03 -0.75
C ILE A 69 -10.27 -19.49 -0.59
N PHE A 70 -11.06 -20.03 0.35
CA PHE A 70 -12.41 -19.57 0.70
C PHE A 70 -12.50 -18.85 2.07
N SER A 71 -11.37 -18.49 2.70
CA SER A 71 -11.20 -17.83 4.01
C SER A 71 -12.01 -18.47 5.15
N ASN A 72 -11.35 -19.11 6.11
CA ASN A 72 -12.03 -19.55 7.32
C ASN A 72 -12.05 -18.43 8.37
N PHE A 73 -12.66 -17.29 7.98
CA PHE A 73 -12.77 -16.10 8.82
C PHE A 73 -13.28 -16.43 10.22
N ASP A 74 -14.21 -17.38 10.33
CA ASP A 74 -14.78 -17.79 11.61
C ASP A 74 -13.73 -18.39 12.54
N ASN A 75 -12.89 -19.32 12.06
CA ASN A 75 -11.79 -19.89 12.85
C ASN A 75 -10.77 -18.82 13.25
N TRP A 76 -10.36 -17.97 12.31
CA TRP A 76 -9.43 -16.88 12.62
C TRP A 76 -10.03 -15.93 13.66
N TRP A 77 -11.31 -15.58 13.51
CA TRP A 77 -12.02 -14.71 14.44
C TRP A 77 -12.05 -15.31 15.85
N GLU A 78 -12.37 -16.60 16.00
CA GLU A 78 -12.39 -17.27 17.31
C GLU A 78 -11.05 -17.21 18.06
N VAL A 79 -9.92 -17.18 17.34
CA VAL A 79 -8.59 -17.07 17.95
C VAL A 79 -8.25 -15.62 18.34
N HIS A 80 -8.83 -14.65 17.64
CA HIS A 80 -8.43 -13.25 17.72
C HIS A 80 -9.51 -12.31 18.28
N ASP A 81 -10.71 -12.79 18.60
CA ASP A 81 -11.84 -11.95 18.99
C ASP A 81 -11.57 -11.15 20.27
N LEU A 82 -10.86 -11.72 21.24
CA LEU A 82 -10.58 -11.11 22.54
C LEU A 82 -9.91 -9.75 22.42
N LYS A 83 -8.93 -9.59 21.50
CA LYS A 83 -8.23 -8.32 21.30
C LYS A 83 -9.13 -7.27 20.62
N TYR A 84 -10.03 -7.67 19.73
CA TYR A 84 -11.00 -6.76 19.13
C TYR A 84 -12.10 -6.37 20.12
N PHE A 85 -12.51 -7.30 20.99
CA PHE A 85 -13.51 -7.06 22.02
C PHE A 85 -13.06 -6.02 23.04
N GLN A 86 -11.78 -6.04 23.44
CA GLN A 86 -11.18 -5.00 24.30
C GLN A 86 -11.31 -3.60 23.71
N GLU A 87 -11.24 -3.48 22.38
CA GLU A 87 -11.42 -2.23 21.62
C GLU A 87 -12.88 -1.97 21.23
N LYS A 88 -13.84 -2.71 21.80
CA LYS A 88 -15.29 -2.60 21.54
C LYS A 88 -15.65 -2.86 20.07
N ILE A 89 -14.93 -3.75 19.40
CA ILE A 89 -15.19 -4.20 18.03
C ILE A 89 -15.75 -5.64 18.08
N ILE A 90 -17.01 -5.79 17.69
CA ILE A 90 -17.70 -7.09 17.59
C ILE A 90 -17.60 -7.66 16.17
N LYS A 91 -17.80 -8.98 16.02
CA LYS A 91 -17.71 -9.71 14.74
C LYS A 91 -18.51 -9.06 13.61
N THR A 92 -19.75 -8.67 13.89
CA THR A 92 -20.64 -8.03 12.90
C THR A 92 -20.10 -6.69 12.41
N LYS A 93 -19.43 -5.92 13.27
CA LYS A 93 -18.75 -4.68 12.89
C LYS A 93 -17.52 -4.98 12.05
N PHE A 94 -16.70 -5.96 12.45
CA PHE A 94 -15.48 -6.33 11.74
C PHE A 94 -15.74 -6.84 10.32
N LEU A 95 -16.81 -7.60 10.11
CA LEU A 95 -17.23 -8.09 8.79
C LEU A 95 -17.51 -6.96 7.76
N ASN A 96 -17.71 -5.73 8.23
CA ASN A 96 -17.90 -4.55 7.38
C ASN A 96 -16.60 -3.78 7.11
N PHE A 97 -15.47 -4.17 7.71
CA PHE A 97 -14.20 -3.51 7.50
C PHE A 97 -13.56 -3.88 6.15
N PRO A 98 -12.76 -2.98 5.55
CA PRO A 98 -11.92 -3.34 4.41
C PRO A 98 -10.92 -4.43 4.81
N PHE A 99 -10.51 -5.27 3.87
CA PHE A 99 -9.56 -6.36 4.13
C PHE A 99 -9.97 -7.27 5.31
N LYS A 100 -11.26 -7.60 5.43
CA LYS A 100 -11.78 -8.48 6.48
C LYS A 100 -11.23 -9.92 6.46
N ASN A 101 -10.60 -10.31 5.35
CA ASN A 101 -9.93 -11.61 5.17
C ASN A 101 -8.40 -11.48 5.27
N GLY A 102 -7.90 -10.37 5.81
CA GLY A 102 -6.48 -10.11 5.95
C GLY A 102 -5.76 -9.73 4.66
N LEU A 103 -4.43 -9.77 4.74
CA LEU A 103 -3.48 -9.54 3.65
C LEU A 103 -2.45 -10.66 3.62
N ASN A 104 -2.10 -11.12 2.43
CA ASN A 104 -1.10 -12.17 2.24
C ASN A 104 0.27 -11.55 1.95
N LYS A 105 1.32 -12.23 2.40
CA LYS A 105 2.68 -11.89 1.99
C LYS A 105 2.80 -12.00 0.47
N GLY A 106 3.31 -10.95 -0.16
CA GLY A 106 3.42 -10.83 -1.61
C GLY A 106 2.28 -10.07 -2.28
N ASP A 107 1.20 -9.73 -1.56
CA ASP A 107 0.16 -8.85 -2.09
C ASP A 107 0.77 -7.49 -2.45
N ILE A 108 0.34 -6.95 -3.60
CA ILE A 108 0.71 -5.61 -4.07
C ILE A 108 -0.48 -4.69 -3.80
N LEU A 109 -0.28 -3.73 -2.91
CA LEU A 109 -1.30 -2.78 -2.49
C LEU A 109 -1.17 -1.49 -3.28
N PHE A 110 -2.29 -1.00 -3.82
CA PHE A 110 -2.41 0.36 -4.31
C PHE A 110 -2.85 1.28 -3.17
N VAL A 111 -2.07 2.32 -2.91
CA VAL A 111 -2.21 3.18 -1.73
C VAL A 111 -2.60 4.58 -2.15
N ILE A 112 -3.56 5.16 -1.45
CA ILE A 112 -4.00 6.55 -1.63
C ILE A 112 -3.75 7.34 -0.35
N GLY A 113 -3.25 8.57 -0.51
CA GLY A 113 -3.13 9.52 0.58
C GLY A 113 -4.51 10.03 0.99
N ILE A 114 -4.84 9.90 2.27
CA ILE A 114 -6.06 10.43 2.86
C ILE A 114 -5.71 11.39 3.99
N LYS A 115 -6.57 12.39 4.21
CA LYS A 115 -6.42 13.29 5.35
C LYS A 115 -6.76 12.54 6.65
N PRO A 116 -6.08 12.85 7.77
CA PRO A 116 -6.34 12.21 9.07
C PRO A 116 -7.81 12.21 9.48
N GLU A 117 -8.54 13.30 9.19
CA GLU A 117 -9.96 13.44 9.58
C GLU A 117 -10.90 12.46 8.86
N LYS A 118 -10.45 11.86 7.75
CA LYS A 118 -11.25 10.93 6.94
C LYS A 118 -10.99 9.46 7.29
N VAL A 119 -9.97 9.18 8.09
CA VAL A 119 -9.62 7.83 8.56
C VAL A 119 -10.74 7.32 9.47
N LYS A 120 -11.11 6.05 9.33
CA LYS A 120 -12.15 5.39 10.12
C LYS A 120 -11.60 4.18 10.86
N ILE A 121 -12.25 3.84 11.97
CA ILE A 121 -11.98 2.58 12.68
C ILE A 121 -12.22 1.42 11.71
N GLY A 122 -11.25 0.52 11.61
CA GLY A 122 -11.25 -0.62 10.70
C GLY A 122 -10.48 -0.39 9.40
N ASP A 123 -10.11 0.85 9.05
CA ASP A 123 -9.25 1.12 7.89
C ASP A 123 -7.87 0.47 8.10
N VAL A 124 -7.24 0.02 7.01
CA VAL A 124 -5.86 -0.47 7.02
C VAL A 124 -4.97 0.65 6.50
N ILE A 125 -4.08 1.14 7.37
CA ILE A 125 -3.21 2.28 7.07
C ILE A 125 -1.74 1.85 7.06
N ILE A 126 -0.94 2.63 6.32
CA ILE A 126 0.50 2.49 6.26
C ILE A 126 1.11 3.64 7.02
N PHE A 127 1.95 3.35 8.01
CA PHE A 127 2.61 4.37 8.83
C PHE A 127 4.08 4.03 9.06
N ASN A 128 4.87 5.06 9.37
CA ASN A 128 6.26 4.90 9.74
C ASN A 128 6.38 4.93 11.26
N ALA A 129 7.01 3.90 11.81
CA ALA A 129 7.23 3.70 13.23
C ALA A 129 8.73 3.78 13.60
N GLY A 130 9.57 4.39 12.76
CA GLY A 130 11.03 4.39 12.97
C GLY A 130 11.69 3.04 12.68
N GLU A 131 10.92 2.09 12.16
CA GLU A 131 11.40 0.82 11.61
C GLU A 131 11.99 1.02 10.21
N LYS A 132 12.77 0.02 9.75
CA LYS A 132 13.38 0.05 8.42
C LYS A 132 12.33 0.18 7.30
N ASN A 133 11.20 -0.51 7.47
CA ASN A 133 10.11 -0.56 6.50
C ASN A 133 8.81 -0.06 7.17
N PRO A 134 7.91 0.58 6.41
CA PRO A 134 6.64 1.03 6.96
C PRO A 134 5.75 -0.15 7.38
N ILE A 135 4.89 0.09 8.36
CA ILE A 135 4.00 -0.90 8.95
C ILE A 135 2.60 -0.74 8.36
N ILE A 136 1.94 -1.86 8.07
CA ILE A 136 0.59 -1.90 7.48
C ILE A 136 -0.35 -2.57 8.48
N HIS A 137 -1.14 -1.81 9.23
CA HIS A 137 -2.04 -2.35 10.26
C HIS A 137 -3.40 -1.67 10.27
N ARG A 138 -4.34 -2.30 10.98
CA ARG A 138 -5.72 -1.85 11.08
C ARG A 138 -5.89 -0.81 12.18
N VAL A 139 -6.62 0.27 11.90
CA VAL A 139 -6.99 1.29 12.88
C VAL A 139 -8.01 0.74 13.87
N MET A 140 -7.68 0.80 15.15
CA MET A 140 -8.47 0.32 16.27
C MET A 140 -9.22 1.47 16.95
N THR A 141 -8.49 2.55 17.26
CA THR A 141 -9.07 3.76 17.85
C THR A 141 -8.48 5.02 17.24
N ILE A 142 -9.25 6.11 17.35
CA ILE A 142 -8.92 7.43 16.85
C ILE A 142 -9.17 8.41 17.98
N GLN A 143 -8.16 9.20 18.33
CA GLN A 143 -8.25 10.27 19.33
C GLN A 143 -7.94 11.59 18.65
N ASN A 144 -8.70 12.64 18.99
CA ASN A 144 -8.43 14.00 18.52
C ASN A 144 -8.12 14.86 19.75
N GLU A 145 -6.87 15.29 19.84
CA GLU A 145 -6.40 16.21 20.88
C GLU A 145 -6.10 17.56 20.21
N ASN A 146 -6.97 18.55 20.43
CA ASN A 146 -6.79 19.92 19.96
C ASN A 146 -6.54 20.07 18.44
N GLY A 147 -7.14 19.20 17.61
CA GLY A 147 -6.98 19.22 16.16
C GLY A 147 -5.87 18.31 15.63
N THR A 148 -5.09 17.67 16.52
CA THR A 148 -4.14 16.62 16.16
C THR A 148 -4.79 15.26 16.33
N TYR A 149 -4.72 14.45 15.27
CA TYR A 149 -5.28 13.10 15.27
C TYR A 149 -4.21 12.10 15.69
N PHE A 150 -4.56 11.25 16.65
CA PHE A 150 -3.76 10.12 17.06
C PHE A 150 -4.49 8.82 16.74
N PHE A 151 -3.77 7.90 16.10
CA PHE A 151 -4.26 6.60 15.69
C PHE A 151 -3.63 5.51 16.54
N SER A 152 -4.47 4.58 16.96
CA SER A 152 -4.05 3.31 17.55
C SER A 152 -4.28 2.23 16.51
N THR A 153 -3.26 1.48 16.13
CA THR A 153 -3.36 0.41 15.12
C THR A 153 -3.08 -0.96 15.72
N MET A 154 -3.41 -2.04 15.01
CA MET A 154 -3.05 -3.39 15.43
C MET A 154 -2.91 -4.32 14.22
N GLY A 155 -1.90 -5.19 14.27
CA GLY A 155 -1.76 -6.30 13.34
C GLY A 155 -2.83 -7.36 13.56
N ASP A 156 -3.56 -7.70 12.50
CA ASP A 156 -4.62 -8.69 12.56
C ASP A 156 -4.10 -10.09 12.97
N ASN A 157 -2.88 -10.46 12.63
CA ASN A 157 -2.27 -11.74 13.02
C ASN A 157 -1.31 -11.62 14.22
N ASN A 158 -1.21 -10.46 14.85
CA ASN A 158 -0.36 -10.29 16.02
C ASN A 158 -1.10 -10.80 17.29
N ASN A 159 -0.37 -11.32 18.28
CA ASN A 159 -0.92 -11.77 19.57
C ASN A 159 -1.41 -10.62 20.47
N GLY A 160 -1.34 -9.39 20.00
CA GLY A 160 -1.74 -8.17 20.70
C GLY A 160 -1.20 -6.94 20.00
N GLN A 161 -1.45 -5.78 20.60
CA GLN A 161 -0.98 -4.50 20.10
C GLN A 161 0.46 -4.21 20.56
N LEU A 162 1.33 -3.82 19.63
CA LEU A 162 2.69 -3.40 19.94
C LEU A 162 2.71 -1.99 20.56
N PHE A 163 3.72 -1.69 21.38
CA PHE A 163 3.84 -0.37 22.02
C PHE A 163 3.85 0.77 21.00
N ILE A 164 4.50 0.55 19.85
CA ILE A 164 4.66 1.55 18.79
C ILE A 164 3.38 1.82 17.99
N GLU A 165 2.39 0.94 18.12
CA GLU A 165 1.11 1.04 17.42
C GLU A 165 0.07 1.81 18.23
N LYS A 166 0.32 2.08 19.52
CA LYS A 166 -0.68 2.66 20.44
C LYS A 166 -1.00 4.12 20.15
N ARG A 167 -0.04 4.85 19.57
CA ARG A 167 -0.16 6.29 19.35
C ARG A 167 0.70 6.73 18.19
N ILE A 168 0.08 6.77 17.01
CA ILE A 168 0.66 7.22 15.74
C ILE A 168 0.04 8.59 15.41
N ASN A 169 0.85 9.51 14.89
CA ASN A 169 0.43 10.85 14.46
C ASN A 169 0.49 10.94 12.94
#